data_AF-A0A821XEY3-F1
#
_entry.id   AF-A0A821XEY3-F1
#
_cell.length_a   1.000
_cell.length_b   1.000
_cell.length_c   1.000
_cell.angle_alpha   90.00
_cell.angle_beta   90.00
_cell.angle_gamma   90.00
#
_symmetry.space_group_name_H-M   'P 1'
#
loop_
_entity.id
_entity.type
_entity.pdbx_description
1 polymer ?
#
loop_
_entity_poly.entity_id
_entity_poly.type
_entity_poly.pdbx_seq_one_letter_code
_entity_poly.pdbx_strand_id
1 'polypeptide(L)'
;MSQFNLRKKARLSYYEIEEPNIDEYIYCSDCRDYVFEYCSIHGPLLVIPDNKVPAKTNFPSFVPRAALTIPDVFLHLAHSTIPDAGLGVFTTLTLPKNVRFGPYRGNITHTAASNYCWQIYDKNNKPSHMIDASNANKSNWMRYVNCSRHWCEQNLVAFQYRGQIYYRTIKTIPRFTELMVFYGTEFANKLKIDFRRYHKPLLFTGIFVWQ
;
A
#
# COMPACT_ATOMS: atom_id res chain seq x y z
N MET A 1 28.55 40.93 54.61
CA MET A 1 27.73 40.63 53.41
C MET A 1 28.33 39.39 52.74
N SER A 2 27.65 38.25 52.84
CA SER A 2 28.13 36.95 52.36
C SER A 2 27.93 36.83 50.85
N GLN A 3 29.02 36.73 50.08
CA GLN A 3 29.00 36.56 48.64
C GLN A 3 28.79 35.07 48.32
N PHE A 4 27.58 34.70 47.89
CA PHE A 4 27.31 33.33 47.46
C PHE A 4 28.05 33.03 46.15
N ASN A 5 29.05 32.14 46.21
CA ASN A 5 29.69 31.60 45.02
C ASN A 5 28.75 30.60 44.32
N LEU A 6 27.97 31.10 43.37
CA LEU A 6 27.18 30.25 42.47
C LEU A 6 28.15 29.46 41.58
N ARG A 7 28.18 28.12 41.74
CA ARG A 7 28.93 27.23 40.82
C ARG A 7 28.44 27.48 39.40
N LYS A 8 29.35 27.89 38.49
CA LYS A 8 29.10 27.93 37.05
C LYS A 8 28.87 26.50 36.54
N LYS A 9 27.61 26.05 36.58
CA LYS A 9 27.19 24.77 35.99
C LYS A 9 27.13 24.97 34.48
N ALA A 10 27.86 24.14 33.72
CA ALA A 10 27.74 24.13 32.27
C ALA A 10 26.28 23.90 31.89
N ARG A 11 25.76 24.73 30.98
CA ARG A 11 24.39 24.63 30.50
C ARG A 11 24.30 23.38 29.63
N LEU A 12 23.79 22.28 30.20
CA LEU A 12 23.40 21.11 29.43
C LEU A 12 22.24 21.52 28.51
N SER A 13 22.54 21.63 27.21
CA SER A 13 21.53 21.71 26.17
C SER A 13 21.01 20.30 25.93
N TYR A 14 19.87 19.97 26.52
CA TYR A 14 19.12 18.79 26.10
C TYR A 14 18.57 19.12 24.70
N TYR A 15 19.21 18.58 23.67
CA TYR A 15 18.59 18.54 22.34
C TYR A 15 17.40 17.59 22.46
N GLU A 16 16.19 18.14 22.43
CA GLU A 16 15.00 17.35 22.21
C GLU A 16 15.09 16.81 20.78
N ILE A 17 15.17 15.49 20.65
CA ILE A 17 15.08 14.82 19.35
C ILE A 17 13.66 15.10 18.85
N GLU A 18 13.53 15.70 17.66
CA GLU A 18 12.22 15.90 17.05
C GLU A 18 11.48 14.56 17.01
N GLU A 19 10.27 14.50 17.59
CA GLU A 19 9.47 13.29 17.56
C GLU A 19 9.26 12.87 16.09
N PRO A 20 9.60 11.61 15.73
CA PRO A 20 9.44 11.15 14.36
C PRO A 20 8.00 11.32 13.91
N ASN A 21 7.81 11.75 12.66
CA ASN A 21 6.47 11.83 12.09
C ASN A 21 5.79 10.46 12.17
N ILE A 22 4.49 10.41 12.42
CA ILE A 22 3.68 9.17 12.42
C ILE A 22 3.91 8.36 11.12
N ASP A 23 4.15 9.07 10.02
CA ASP A 23 4.48 8.50 8.70
C ASP A 23 5.88 7.85 8.60
N GLU A 24 6.66 7.85 9.68
CA GLU A 24 7.94 7.13 9.79
C GLU A 24 7.79 5.79 10.51
N TYR A 25 6.61 5.50 11.05
CA TYR A 25 6.32 4.24 11.70
C TYR A 25 5.74 3.22 10.71
N ILE A 26 6.10 1.96 10.91
CA ILE A 26 5.58 0.80 10.19
C ILE A 26 4.81 -0.06 11.19
N TYR A 27 3.62 -0.50 10.83
CA TYR A 27 2.88 -1.44 11.69
C TYR A 27 3.48 -2.86 11.60
N CYS A 28 3.86 -3.46 12.72
CA CYS A 28 4.16 -4.89 12.79
C CYS A 28 2.87 -5.67 13.03
N SER A 29 2.48 -6.51 12.08
CA SER A 29 1.23 -7.27 12.18
C SER A 29 1.27 -8.43 13.18
N ASP A 30 2.47 -8.82 13.61
CA ASP A 30 2.67 -9.94 14.54
C ASP A 30 2.75 -9.43 15.98
N CYS A 31 3.41 -8.28 16.23
CA CYS A 31 3.35 -7.57 17.52
C CYS A 31 2.06 -6.77 17.74
N ARG A 32 1.33 -6.48 16.64
CA ARG A 32 0.17 -5.57 16.62
C ARG A 32 0.49 -4.14 17.09
N ASP A 33 1.69 -3.67 16.78
CA ASP A 33 2.20 -2.38 17.25
C ASP A 33 2.93 -1.62 16.13
N TYR A 34 3.04 -0.30 16.26
CA TYR A 34 3.79 0.57 15.36
C TYR A 34 5.26 0.63 15.79
N VAL A 35 6.17 0.37 14.85
CA VAL A 35 7.62 0.33 15.08
C VAL A 35 8.32 1.29 14.14
N PHE A 36 9.43 1.87 14.58
CA PHE A 36 10.25 2.76 13.76
C PHE A 36 11.16 1.94 12.83
N GLU A 37 11.07 2.18 11.52
CA GLU A 37 11.79 1.49 10.43
C GLU A 37 11.56 -0.03 10.28
N TYR A 38 11.70 -0.82 11.36
CA TYR A 38 11.51 -2.27 11.37
C TYR A 38 11.19 -2.79 12.77
N CYS A 39 10.64 -4.01 12.85
CA CYS A 39 10.36 -4.66 14.12
C CYS A 39 11.64 -5.30 14.67
N SER A 40 12.01 -5.04 15.92
CA SER A 40 13.18 -5.66 16.54
C SER A 40 13.05 -7.19 16.73
N ILE A 41 11.82 -7.70 16.78
CA ILE A 41 11.52 -9.13 16.96
C ILE A 41 11.41 -9.84 15.60
N HIS A 42 10.70 -9.23 14.65
CA HIS A 42 10.33 -9.86 13.36
C HIS A 42 11.18 -9.36 12.17
N GLY A 43 12.07 -8.41 12.41
CA GLY A 43 12.92 -7.82 11.38
C GLY A 43 12.19 -6.83 10.45
N PRO A 44 12.85 -6.42 9.35
CA PRO A 44 12.27 -5.56 8.33
C PRO A 44 11.25 -6.30 7.46
N LEU A 45 10.34 -5.55 6.85
CA LEU A 45 9.43 -6.09 5.84
C LEU A 45 10.23 -6.59 4.62
N LEU A 46 9.84 -7.75 4.09
CA LEU A 46 10.37 -8.24 2.82
C LEU A 46 9.91 -7.29 1.71
N VAL A 47 10.85 -6.70 0.96
CA VAL A 47 10.53 -5.77 -0.14
C VAL A 47 10.71 -6.48 -1.47
N ILE A 48 9.67 -6.46 -2.30
CA ILE A 48 9.78 -6.85 -3.71
C ILE A 48 9.85 -5.56 -4.55
N PRO A 49 10.99 -5.25 -5.17
CA PRO A 49 11.15 -4.04 -5.95
C PRO A 49 10.48 -4.16 -7.32
N ASP A 50 10.05 -3.02 -7.87
CA ASP A 50 9.61 -2.92 -9.26
C ASP A 50 10.72 -3.36 -10.22
N ASN A 51 10.33 -3.98 -11.33
CA ASN A 51 11.24 -4.25 -12.43
C ASN A 51 11.74 -2.93 -13.04
N LYS A 52 13.06 -2.88 -13.31
CA LYS A 52 13.67 -1.74 -13.98
C LYS A 52 13.28 -1.75 -15.45
N VAL A 53 12.56 -0.71 -15.89
CA VAL A 53 12.17 -0.53 -17.29
C VAL A 53 13.21 0.36 -17.99
N PRO A 54 13.91 -0.15 -19.02
CA PRO A 54 14.86 0.64 -19.80
C PRO A 54 14.17 1.77 -20.57
N ALA A 55 14.93 2.80 -20.96
CA ALA A 55 14.40 3.91 -21.76
C ALA A 55 13.95 3.49 -23.16
N LYS A 56 14.56 2.44 -23.72
CA LYS A 56 14.16 1.80 -24.99
C LYS A 56 13.74 0.38 -24.69
N THR A 57 12.52 0.03 -25.07
CA THR A 57 11.93 -1.30 -24.85
C THR A 57 11.69 -1.98 -26.18
N ASN A 58 11.85 -3.30 -26.25
CA ASN A 58 11.48 -4.09 -27.43
C ASN A 58 9.97 -4.36 -27.54
N PHE A 59 9.19 -3.87 -26.56
CA PHE A 59 7.73 -3.99 -26.57
C PHE A 59 7.10 -2.93 -27.48
N PRO A 60 5.93 -3.24 -28.09
CA PRO A 60 5.17 -2.27 -28.87
C PRO A 60 4.80 -1.03 -28.06
N SER A 61 4.64 0.11 -28.74
CA SER A 61 4.32 1.41 -28.11
C SER A 61 2.97 1.45 -27.37
N PHE A 62 2.05 0.53 -27.69
CA PHE A 62 0.79 0.39 -26.97
C PHE A 62 0.94 -0.27 -25.59
N VAL A 63 2.07 -0.93 -25.31
CA VAL A 63 2.35 -1.52 -24.00
C VAL A 63 2.79 -0.41 -23.05
N PRO A 64 2.00 -0.09 -22.01
CA PRO A 64 2.33 1.02 -21.14
C PRO A 64 3.51 0.70 -20.23
N ARG A 65 4.30 1.73 -19.92
CA ARG A 65 5.46 1.62 -19.02
C ARG A 65 5.11 0.96 -17.67
N ALA A 66 3.93 1.24 -17.12
CA ALA A 66 3.47 0.66 -15.86
C ALA A 66 3.41 -0.88 -15.91
N ALA A 67 2.94 -1.47 -17.01
CA ALA A 67 2.87 -2.92 -17.14
C ALA A 67 4.25 -3.58 -17.09
N LEU A 68 5.27 -2.89 -17.59
CA LEU A 68 6.66 -3.39 -17.62
C LEU A 68 7.38 -3.29 -16.26
N THR A 69 6.84 -2.54 -15.31
CA THR A 69 7.41 -2.44 -13.95
C THR A 69 7.03 -3.59 -13.04
N ILE A 70 6.13 -4.48 -13.47
CA ILE A 70 5.66 -5.58 -12.65
C ILE A 70 6.84 -6.51 -12.28
N PRO A 71 7.00 -6.91 -11.01
CA PRO A 71 7.96 -7.93 -10.58
C PRO A 71 7.55 -9.31 -11.13
N ASP A 72 7.87 -9.56 -12.39
CA ASP A 72 7.40 -10.69 -13.21
C ASP A 72 7.73 -12.09 -12.65
N VAL A 73 8.80 -12.20 -11.85
CA VAL A 73 9.14 -13.42 -11.10
C VAL A 73 8.03 -13.79 -10.11
N PHE A 74 7.39 -12.80 -9.49
CA PHE A 74 6.45 -13.00 -8.39
C PHE A 74 4.99 -12.74 -8.79
N LEU A 75 4.78 -11.91 -9.81
CA LEU A 75 3.48 -11.37 -10.18
C LEU A 75 3.30 -11.36 -11.70
N HIS A 76 2.06 -11.37 -12.17
CA HIS A 76 1.73 -11.16 -13.59
C HIS A 76 0.41 -10.38 -13.71
N LEU A 77 0.21 -9.77 -14.88
CA LEU A 77 -1.07 -9.13 -15.24
C LEU A 77 -1.96 -10.13 -15.96
N ALA A 78 -3.24 -10.17 -15.59
CA ALA A 78 -4.26 -10.94 -16.27
C ALA A 78 -5.62 -10.21 -16.16
N HIS A 79 -6.65 -10.71 -16.85
CA HIS A 79 -8.01 -10.19 -16.64
C HIS A 79 -8.45 -10.43 -15.20
N SER A 80 -9.04 -9.40 -14.60
CA SER A 80 -9.53 -9.47 -13.22
C SER A 80 -10.67 -10.48 -13.10
N THR A 81 -10.80 -11.07 -11.92
CA THR A 81 -11.97 -11.87 -11.53
C THR A 81 -13.21 -11.01 -11.27
N ILE A 82 -13.05 -9.69 -11.16
CA ILE A 82 -14.14 -8.73 -11.02
C ILE A 82 -14.70 -8.41 -12.42
N PRO A 83 -16.01 -8.63 -12.65
CA PRO A 83 -16.65 -8.25 -13.92
C PRO A 83 -16.40 -6.77 -14.25
N ASP A 84 -16.06 -6.50 -15.51
CA ASP A 84 -15.83 -5.16 -16.06
C ASP A 84 -14.71 -4.33 -15.41
N ALA A 85 -13.88 -4.90 -14.52
CA ALA A 85 -12.75 -4.21 -13.90
C ALA A 85 -11.51 -4.13 -14.81
N GLY A 86 -11.48 -4.86 -15.92
CA GLY A 86 -10.34 -4.90 -16.83
C GLY A 86 -9.23 -5.84 -16.36
N LEU A 87 -8.03 -5.30 -16.15
CA LEU A 87 -6.86 -6.07 -15.69
C LEU A 87 -6.77 -6.10 -14.16
N GLY A 88 -6.22 -7.19 -13.64
CA GLY A 88 -5.81 -7.36 -12.26
C GLY A 88 -4.36 -7.83 -12.16
N VAL A 89 -3.82 -7.83 -10.96
CA VAL A 89 -2.48 -8.35 -10.66
C VAL A 89 -2.61 -9.67 -9.94
N PHE A 90 -1.93 -10.70 -10.41
CA PHE A 90 -2.01 -12.04 -9.86
C PHE A 90 -0.64 -12.52 -9.43
N THR A 91 -0.62 -13.34 -8.39
CA THR A 91 0.60 -13.99 -7.91
C THR A 91 1.04 -15.11 -8.85
N THR A 92 2.33 -15.17 -9.19
CA THR A 92 2.97 -16.28 -9.91
C THR A 92 3.57 -17.30 -8.93
N LEU A 93 3.88 -16.87 -7.71
CA LEU A 93 4.36 -17.69 -6.60
C LEU A 93 3.59 -17.34 -5.32
N THR A 94 3.58 -18.25 -4.35
CA THR A 94 3.01 -17.95 -3.04
C THR A 94 3.77 -16.82 -2.37
N LEU A 95 3.08 -15.75 -2.00
CA LEU A 95 3.66 -14.63 -1.26
C LEU A 95 3.43 -14.81 0.23
N PRO A 96 4.45 -14.64 1.09
CA PRO A 96 4.25 -14.64 2.52
C PRO A 96 3.46 -13.40 2.98
N LYS A 97 2.98 -13.42 4.22
CA LYS A 97 2.50 -12.21 4.91
C LYS A 97 3.65 -11.20 5.07
N ASN A 98 3.32 -9.91 5.21
CA ASN A 98 4.27 -8.82 5.44
C ASN A 98 5.26 -8.51 4.29
N VAL A 99 4.96 -8.92 3.05
CA VAL A 99 5.66 -8.41 1.86
C VAL A 99 5.21 -6.99 1.57
N ARG A 100 6.15 -6.07 1.32
CA ARG A 100 5.92 -4.68 0.93
C ARG A 100 6.23 -4.46 -0.55
N PHE A 101 5.34 -3.72 -1.21
CA PHE A 101 5.43 -3.25 -2.59
C PHE A 101 5.42 -1.72 -2.66
N GLY A 102 6.08 -1.17 -3.67
CA GLY A 102 6.04 0.25 -4.00
C GLY A 102 7.38 0.98 -3.83
N PRO A 103 7.35 2.33 -3.87
CA PRO A 103 6.16 3.16 -3.71
C PRO A 103 5.22 3.18 -4.93
N TYR A 104 3.94 3.47 -4.72
CA TYR A 104 2.95 3.75 -5.75
C TYR A 104 3.38 4.97 -6.58
N ARG A 105 3.41 4.84 -7.90
CA ARG A 105 3.92 5.90 -8.79
C ARG A 105 2.81 6.54 -9.61
N GLY A 106 2.90 7.85 -9.78
CA GLY A 106 1.98 8.65 -10.57
C GLY A 106 2.40 10.12 -10.59
N ASN A 107 1.58 10.97 -11.18
CA ASN A 107 1.77 12.41 -11.13
C ASN A 107 1.24 12.96 -9.80
N ILE A 108 1.92 13.96 -9.23
CA ILE A 108 1.39 14.71 -8.10
C ILE A 108 0.26 15.63 -8.60
N THR A 109 -0.88 15.60 -7.90
CA THR A 109 -2.03 16.46 -8.17
C THR A 109 -2.66 16.93 -6.86
N HIS A 110 -3.43 18.02 -6.89
CA HIS A 110 -4.20 18.51 -5.73
C HIS A 110 -5.71 18.23 -5.87
N THR A 111 -6.12 17.60 -6.98
CA THR A 111 -7.52 17.26 -7.25
C THR A 111 -7.66 15.77 -7.56
N ALA A 112 -8.76 15.17 -7.10
CA ALA A 112 -9.11 13.78 -7.42
C ALA A 112 -9.64 13.68 -8.86
N ALA A 113 -8.72 13.80 -9.82
CA ALA A 113 -9.03 13.81 -11.25
C ALA A 113 -9.35 12.41 -11.82
N SER A 114 -9.04 11.34 -11.09
CA SER A 114 -9.18 9.96 -11.57
C SER A 114 -9.50 8.97 -10.45
N ASN A 115 -9.81 7.74 -10.88
CA ASN A 115 -10.01 6.58 -10.02
C ASN A 115 -8.69 5.93 -9.53
N TYR A 116 -7.54 6.48 -9.90
CA TYR A 116 -6.20 5.96 -9.61
C TYR A 116 -5.42 6.82 -8.60
N CYS A 117 -6.13 7.67 -7.85
CA CYS A 117 -5.56 8.61 -6.91
C CYS A 117 -5.43 8.02 -5.50
N TRP A 118 -4.27 8.23 -4.87
CA TRP A 118 -4.11 8.08 -3.42
C TRP A 118 -3.81 9.41 -2.76
N GLN A 119 -4.50 9.71 -1.66
CA GLN A 119 -4.26 10.90 -0.84
C GLN A 119 -3.03 10.71 0.05
N ILE A 120 -2.14 11.70 0.04
CA ILE A 120 -1.04 11.85 0.99
C ILE A 120 -1.44 12.85 2.08
N TYR A 121 -1.14 12.53 3.32
CA TYR A 121 -1.39 13.34 4.50
C TYR A 121 -0.07 13.93 5.02
N ASP A 122 -0.12 15.16 5.51
CA ASP A 122 1.01 15.81 6.15
C ASP A 122 1.22 15.33 7.61
N LYS A 123 2.24 15.88 8.28
CA LYS A 123 2.55 15.58 9.68
C LYS A 123 1.42 15.88 10.68
N ASN A 124 0.45 16.72 10.30
CA ASN A 124 -0.70 17.06 11.11
C ASN A 124 -1.95 16.24 10.72
N ASN A 125 -1.75 15.17 9.94
CA ASN A 125 -2.81 14.34 9.38
C ASN A 125 -3.81 15.13 8.51
N LYS A 126 -3.36 16.21 7.86
CA LYS A 126 -4.17 16.99 6.91
C LYS A 126 -3.87 16.56 5.48
N PRO A 127 -4.87 16.49 4.59
CA PRO A 127 -4.65 16.23 3.16
C PRO A 127 -3.64 17.21 2.56
N SER A 128 -2.55 16.70 2.00
CA SER A 128 -1.49 17.50 1.36
C SER A 128 -1.65 17.54 -0.16
N HIS A 129 -1.48 16.39 -0.80
CA HIS A 129 -1.57 16.20 -2.25
C HIS A 129 -1.97 14.76 -2.55
N MET A 130 -2.23 14.44 -3.80
CA MET A 130 -2.54 13.08 -4.25
C MET A 130 -1.51 12.59 -5.27
N ILE A 131 -1.32 11.27 -5.32
CA ILE A 131 -0.57 10.60 -6.38
C ILE A 131 -1.56 9.97 -7.36
N ASP A 132 -1.62 10.50 -8.59
CA ASP A 132 -2.51 10.03 -9.65
C ASP A 132 -1.78 9.13 -10.66
N ALA A 133 -2.13 7.84 -10.67
CA ALA A 133 -1.59 6.86 -11.62
C ALA A 133 -2.43 6.67 -12.90
N SER A 134 -3.32 7.61 -13.23
CA SER A 134 -4.13 7.60 -14.45
C SER A 134 -3.26 7.44 -15.71
N ASN A 135 -2.14 8.16 -15.79
CA ASN A 135 -1.17 8.04 -16.87
C ASN A 135 -0.30 6.77 -16.71
N ALA A 136 -0.62 5.74 -17.49
CA ALA A 136 0.07 4.44 -17.46
C ALA A 136 1.55 4.50 -17.89
N ASN A 137 2.01 5.58 -18.51
CA ASN A 137 3.42 5.78 -18.88
C ASN A 137 4.23 6.52 -17.81
N LYS A 138 3.57 7.12 -16.81
CA LYS A 138 4.19 7.85 -15.68
C LYS A 138 3.93 7.18 -14.33
N SER A 139 3.39 5.96 -14.33
CA SER A 139 3.04 5.18 -13.15
C SER A 139 3.70 3.80 -13.17
N ASN A 140 3.39 2.98 -12.17
CA ASN A 140 3.88 1.60 -12.04
C ASN A 140 2.73 0.59 -11.98
N TRP A 141 3.09 -0.69 -11.94
CA TRP A 141 2.18 -1.84 -12.00
C TRP A 141 1.12 -1.84 -10.89
N MET A 142 1.38 -1.18 -9.77
CA MET A 142 0.45 -1.09 -8.65
C MET A 142 -0.89 -0.44 -9.05
N ARG A 143 -0.92 0.35 -10.14
CA ARG A 143 -2.17 0.92 -10.70
C ARG A 143 -3.19 -0.13 -11.13
N TYR A 144 -2.75 -1.37 -11.40
CA TYR A 144 -3.62 -2.47 -11.86
C TYR A 144 -4.15 -3.33 -10.71
N VAL A 145 -3.79 -3.04 -9.46
CA VAL A 145 -4.31 -3.75 -8.29
C VAL A 145 -5.73 -3.27 -8.02
N ASN A 146 -6.72 -4.17 -8.05
CA ASN A 146 -8.13 -3.85 -7.92
C ASN A 146 -8.58 -3.65 -6.46
N CYS A 147 -9.74 -3.00 -6.31
CA CYS A 147 -10.39 -2.83 -5.02
C CYS A 147 -10.98 -4.15 -4.53
N SER A 148 -10.69 -4.53 -3.28
CA SER A 148 -11.48 -5.57 -2.62
C SER A 148 -12.92 -5.10 -2.42
N ARG A 149 -13.88 -5.97 -2.75
CA ARG A 149 -15.32 -5.81 -2.54
C ARG A 149 -15.78 -6.47 -1.24
N HIS A 150 -14.94 -7.32 -0.66
CA HIS A 150 -15.21 -8.04 0.58
C HIS A 150 -13.93 -8.27 1.40
N TRP A 151 -14.06 -8.33 2.73
CA TRP A 151 -12.92 -8.56 3.63
C TRP A 151 -12.20 -9.89 3.39
N CYS A 152 -12.93 -10.93 2.97
CA CYS A 152 -12.36 -12.24 2.68
C CYS A 152 -11.36 -12.21 1.52
N GLU A 153 -11.66 -11.46 0.45
CA GLU A 153 -10.78 -11.36 -0.73
C GLU A 153 -9.65 -10.33 -0.54
N GLN A 154 -9.83 -9.35 0.35
CA GLN A 154 -8.77 -8.39 0.68
C GLN A 154 -7.52 -9.11 1.18
N ASN A 155 -6.41 -8.92 0.49
CA ASN A 155 -5.12 -9.52 0.84
C ASN A 155 -3.97 -8.51 0.86
N LEU A 156 -4.24 -7.26 0.49
CA LEU A 156 -3.37 -6.12 0.66
C LEU A 156 -3.98 -5.03 1.55
N VAL A 157 -3.11 -4.24 2.17
CA VAL A 157 -3.46 -2.93 2.74
C VAL A 157 -2.51 -1.87 2.20
N ALA A 158 -3.07 -0.71 1.89
CA ALA A 158 -2.32 0.49 1.54
C ALA A 158 -1.96 1.27 2.80
N PHE A 159 -0.74 1.82 2.84
CA PHE A 159 -0.29 2.65 3.95
C PHE A 159 0.68 3.71 3.44
N GLN A 160 0.68 4.86 4.11
CA GLN A 160 1.67 5.90 3.89
C GLN A 160 2.93 5.55 4.68
N TYR A 161 4.09 5.76 4.05
CA TYR A 161 5.38 5.70 4.70
C TYR A 161 6.33 6.70 4.03
N ARG A 162 6.93 7.60 4.81
CA ARG A 162 7.89 8.62 4.33
C ARG A 162 7.38 9.41 3.11
N GLY A 163 6.14 9.89 3.20
CA GLY A 163 5.47 10.73 2.21
C GLY A 163 5.02 10.01 0.95
N GLN A 164 5.01 8.67 0.95
CA GLN A 164 4.71 7.84 -0.22
C GLN A 164 3.74 6.72 0.15
N ILE A 165 3.02 6.18 -0.84
CA ILE A 165 2.09 5.06 -0.63
C ILE A 165 2.76 3.73 -0.95
N TYR A 166 2.59 2.75 -0.07
CA TYR A 166 3.04 1.38 -0.25
C TYR A 166 1.88 0.42 -0.02
N TYR A 167 1.97 -0.77 -0.62
CA TYR A 167 1.08 -1.88 -0.30
C TYR A 167 1.83 -2.92 0.50
N ARG A 168 1.13 -3.59 1.42
CA ARG A 168 1.66 -4.80 2.05
C ARG A 168 0.65 -5.93 2.08
N THR A 169 1.15 -7.15 1.99
CA THR A 169 0.33 -8.37 2.17
C THR A 169 -0.04 -8.55 3.63
N ILE A 170 -1.34 -8.69 3.93
CA ILE A 170 -1.85 -8.88 5.30
C ILE A 170 -2.00 -10.35 5.70
N LYS A 171 -1.83 -11.25 4.73
CA LYS A 171 -1.86 -12.71 4.89
C LYS A 171 -1.00 -13.35 3.80
N THR A 172 -0.68 -14.64 3.97
CA THR A 172 -0.06 -15.43 2.90
C THR A 172 -1.02 -15.50 1.72
N ILE A 173 -0.52 -15.24 0.52
CA ILE A 173 -1.29 -15.20 -0.72
C ILE A 173 -0.85 -16.39 -1.58
N PRO A 174 -1.71 -17.40 -1.79
CA PRO A 174 -1.39 -18.54 -2.65
C PRO A 174 -1.11 -18.12 -4.08
N ARG A 175 -0.28 -18.89 -4.79
CA ARG A 175 -0.07 -18.74 -6.23
C ARG A 175 -1.40 -18.66 -7.00
N PHE A 176 -1.43 -17.83 -8.04
CA PHE A 176 -2.57 -17.55 -8.92
C PHE A 176 -3.77 -16.88 -8.23
N THR A 177 -3.54 -16.28 -7.08
CA THR A 177 -4.54 -15.42 -6.42
C THR A 177 -4.37 -13.97 -6.86
N GLU A 178 -5.49 -13.29 -7.15
CA GLU A 178 -5.53 -11.87 -7.46
C GLU A 178 -5.18 -11.03 -6.22
N LEU A 179 -4.37 -9.99 -6.40
CA LEU A 179 -4.06 -9.00 -5.38
C LEU A 179 -5.21 -7.99 -5.28
N MET A 180 -5.73 -7.83 -4.07
CA MET A 180 -6.89 -7.00 -3.77
C MET A 180 -6.59 -6.10 -2.58
N VAL A 181 -6.71 -4.79 -2.79
CA VAL A 181 -6.50 -3.76 -1.76
C VAL A 181 -7.80 -3.01 -1.50
N PHE A 182 -8.04 -2.58 -0.26
CA PHE A 182 -9.20 -1.75 0.02
C PHE A 182 -8.86 -0.27 -0.21
N TYR A 183 -9.59 0.41 -1.08
CA TYR A 183 -9.37 1.83 -1.43
C TYR A 183 -9.91 2.83 -0.39
N GLY A 184 -10.54 2.36 0.68
CA GLY A 184 -11.21 3.21 1.65
C GLY A 184 -12.70 3.38 1.37
N THR A 185 -13.42 3.86 2.38
CA THR A 185 -14.89 3.93 2.42
C THR A 185 -15.49 4.87 1.37
N GLU A 186 -14.86 6.03 1.13
CA GLU A 186 -15.34 7.00 0.14
C GLU A 186 -15.32 6.43 -1.29
N PHE A 187 -14.27 5.67 -1.60
CA PHE A 187 -14.10 5.06 -2.91
C PHE A 187 -14.96 3.80 -3.08
N ALA A 188 -15.12 3.00 -2.00
CA ALA A 188 -16.00 1.86 -1.97
C ALA A 188 -17.44 2.23 -2.36
N ASN A 189 -17.96 3.37 -1.86
CA ASN A 189 -19.28 3.87 -2.23
C ASN A 189 -19.41 4.19 -3.73
N LYS A 190 -18.39 4.80 -4.34
CA LYS A 190 -18.35 5.07 -5.79
C LYS A 190 -18.34 3.80 -6.62
N LEU A 191 -17.67 2.75 -6.13
CA LEU A 191 -17.64 1.42 -6.72
C LEU A 191 -18.89 0.57 -6.42
N LYS A 192 -19.91 1.14 -5.76
CA LYS A 192 -21.12 0.44 -5.31
C LYS A 192 -20.84 -0.77 -4.41
N ILE A 193 -19.71 -0.74 -3.68
CA ILE A 193 -19.38 -1.74 -2.66
C ILE A 193 -20.17 -1.37 -1.40
N ASP A 194 -21.17 -2.20 -1.06
CA ASP A 194 -21.96 -2.01 0.16
C ASP A 194 -21.09 -2.31 1.39
N PHE A 195 -20.65 -1.25 2.07
CA PHE A 195 -19.82 -1.35 3.27
C PHE A 195 -20.50 -2.16 4.39
N ARG A 196 -21.84 -2.15 4.47
CA ARG A 196 -22.58 -2.94 5.47
C ARG A 196 -22.48 -4.44 5.22
N ARG A 197 -22.13 -4.84 3.99
CA ARG A 197 -21.87 -6.23 3.59
C ARG A 197 -20.38 -6.55 3.56
N TYR A 198 -19.50 -5.55 3.46
CA TYR A 198 -18.06 -5.75 3.34
C TYR A 198 -17.46 -6.62 4.46
N HIS A 199 -18.02 -6.54 5.67
CA HIS A 199 -17.62 -7.31 6.85
C HIS A 199 -18.56 -8.48 7.21
N LYS A 200 -19.67 -8.68 6.49
CA LYS A 200 -20.62 -9.75 6.81
C LYS A 200 -20.05 -11.09 6.36
N PRO A 201 -20.14 -12.17 7.15
CA PRO A 201 -19.80 -13.50 6.66
C PRO A 201 -20.63 -13.83 5.42
N LEU A 202 -19.99 -14.35 4.37
CA LEU A 202 -20.73 -14.91 3.23
C LEU A 202 -21.53 -16.10 3.77
N LEU A 203 -22.87 -16.02 3.70
CA LEU A 203 -23.71 -17.16 3.98
C LEU A 203 -23.42 -18.22 2.92
N PHE A 204 -22.84 -19.35 3.32
CA PHE A 204 -22.77 -20.54 2.48
C PHE A 204 -24.19 -21.05 2.26
N THR A 205 -24.91 -20.53 1.27
CA THR A 205 -26.11 -21.18 0.74
C THR A 205 -25.66 -22.18 -0.32
N GLY A 206 -25.36 -23.41 0.10
CA GLY A 206 -24.91 -24.45 -0.81
C GLY A 206 -24.53 -25.76 -0.13
N ILE A 207 -25.37 -26.27 0.79
CA ILE A 207 -25.36 -27.69 1.10
C ILE A 207 -26.14 -28.36 -0.04
N PHE A 208 -25.43 -28.87 -1.05
CA PHE A 208 -25.98 -29.90 -1.91
C PHE A 208 -26.06 -31.18 -1.08
N VAL A 209 -27.25 -31.49 -0.56
CA VAL A 209 -27.56 -32.82 -0.08
C VAL A 209 -27.86 -33.65 -1.33
N TRP A 210 -27.00 -34.61 -1.63
CA TRP A 210 -27.31 -35.65 -2.61
C TRP A 210 -28.45 -36.51 -2.04
N GLN A 211 -29.56 -36.60 -2.76
CA GLN A 211 -30.47 -37.74 -2.70
C GLN A 211 -30.03 -38.76 -3.74
#